data_AF-A0A259GTJ7-F1
#
_entry.id   AF-A0A259GTJ7-F1
#
_cell.length_a   1.000
_cell.length_b   1.000
_cell.length_c   1.000
_cell.angle_alpha   90.00
_cell.angle_beta   90.00
_cell.angle_gamma   90.00
#
_symmetry.space_group_name_H-M   'P 1'
#
loop_
_entity.id
_entity.type
_entity.pdbx_description
1 polymer ?
#
loop_
_entity_poly.entity_id
_entity_poly.type
_entity_poly.pdbx_seq_one_letter_code
_entity_poly.pdbx_strand_id
1 'polypeptide(L)'
;MFVHPQFDPIAIHLGSFGIHWYGLMYLTGFISFLVLGKWQINHRTWYRWNVSMLDDALFFGALGVIIGGRLGYVLFYQLDYFVAHPSEILAVWQGGMSFHGGFLGVLAAMWVFGRKYRLNWLKIMDFVAPLVPIGLGAGRMGNFINAELWGRVTNSSFGMAFPNVDDALRHPSQLYEFALEGVALFLILWIYASKPRATGTISAMFLIFYGSFRFLVEFTREPDDYLGLLSMGLSMGQWLSLPMVIVGLIMLTICQKKKLR
;
A
#
# COMPACT_ATOMS: atom_id res chain seq x y z
N MET A 1 -28.66 -9.35 5.28
CA MET A 1 -28.31 -8.23 4.38
C MET A 1 -27.50 -7.24 5.19
N PHE A 2 -26.24 -7.01 4.82
CA PHE A 2 -25.42 -5.99 5.48
C PHE A 2 -25.68 -4.64 4.82
N VAL A 3 -25.65 -3.57 5.60
CA VAL A 3 -25.80 -2.20 5.11
C VAL A 3 -24.60 -1.40 5.62
N HIS A 4 -23.94 -0.67 4.72
CA HIS A 4 -22.83 0.18 5.09
C HIS A 4 -23.30 1.24 6.11
N PRO A 5 -22.59 1.47 7.24
CA PRO A 5 -23.08 2.32 8.34
C PRO A 5 -23.23 3.81 8.03
N GLN A 6 -22.81 4.29 6.85
CA GLN A 6 -22.83 5.70 6.45
C GLN A 6 -22.05 6.58 7.43
N PHE A 7 -20.80 6.21 7.70
CA PHE A 7 -19.94 7.01 8.56
C PHE A 7 -19.77 8.43 8.01
N ASP A 8 -19.73 9.41 8.91
CA ASP A 8 -19.25 10.74 8.56
C ASP A 8 -17.76 10.64 8.17
N PRO A 9 -17.35 11.07 6.97
CA PRO A 9 -15.95 11.06 6.56
C PRO A 9 -15.07 11.98 7.43
N ILE A 10 -15.67 12.97 8.10
CA ILE A 10 -15.00 13.84 9.08
C ILE A 10 -15.04 13.15 10.44
N ALA A 11 -13.86 12.78 10.94
CA ALA A 11 -13.71 12.14 12.24
C ALA A 11 -13.84 13.14 13.40
N ILE A 12 -13.30 14.34 13.22
CA ILE A 12 -13.27 15.39 14.25
C ILE A 12 -13.48 16.76 13.59
N HIS A 13 -14.44 17.52 14.09
CA HIS A 13 -14.67 18.91 13.69
C HIS A 13 -13.94 19.87 14.64
N LEU A 14 -13.10 20.74 14.08
CA LEU A 14 -12.44 21.85 14.78
C LEU A 14 -12.90 23.17 14.14
N GLY A 15 -14.08 23.64 14.55
CA GLY A 15 -14.73 24.77 13.88
C GLY A 15 -15.03 24.44 12.42
N SER A 16 -14.51 25.25 11.49
CA SER A 16 -14.64 25.01 10.03
C SER A 16 -13.61 24.03 9.47
N PHE A 17 -12.64 23.57 10.26
CA PHE A 17 -11.61 22.64 9.82
C PHE A 17 -11.97 21.19 10.24
N GLY A 18 -12.09 20.29 9.27
CA GLY A 18 -12.43 18.88 9.50
C GLY A 18 -11.22 17.96 9.40
N ILE A 19 -10.95 17.19 10.46
CA ILE A 19 -9.98 16.09 10.42
C ILE A 19 -10.69 14.85 9.88
N HIS A 20 -10.25 14.37 8.72
CA HIS A 20 -10.88 13.24 8.04
C HIS A 20 -10.32 11.90 8.51
N TRP A 21 -11.16 10.85 8.47
CA TRP A 21 -10.74 9.49 8.81
C TRP A 21 -9.55 9.01 7.99
N TYR A 22 -9.49 9.38 6.72
CA TYR A 22 -8.35 9.08 5.86
C TYR A 22 -7.02 9.55 6.42
N GLY A 23 -6.97 10.81 6.90
CA GLY A 23 -5.77 11.36 7.52
C GLY A 23 -5.38 10.57 8.79
N LEU A 24 -6.37 10.18 9.59
CA LEU A 24 -6.14 9.37 10.79
C LEU A 24 -5.68 7.94 10.45
N MET A 25 -6.16 7.35 9.35
CA MET A 25 -5.71 6.04 8.88
C MET A 25 -4.26 6.09 8.38
N TYR A 26 -3.86 7.13 7.65
CA TYR A 26 -2.46 7.35 7.30
C TYR A 26 -1.58 7.53 8.54
N LEU A 27 -2.03 8.35 9.50
CA LEU A 27 -1.34 8.55 10.78
C LEU A 27 -1.18 7.22 11.53
N THR A 28 -2.22 6.38 11.54
CA THR A 28 -2.16 5.03 12.13
C THR A 28 -1.07 4.21 11.45
N GLY A 29 -0.97 4.23 10.13
CA GLY A 29 0.12 3.58 9.39
C GLY A 29 1.51 4.07 9.82
N PHE A 30 1.71 5.39 9.92
CA PHE A 30 3.00 5.97 10.33
C PHE A 30 3.36 5.67 11.78
N ILE A 31 2.41 5.78 12.71
CA ILE A 31 2.64 5.43 14.12
C ILE A 31 2.99 3.95 14.23
N SER A 32 2.25 3.08 13.54
CA SER A 32 2.51 1.64 13.52
C SER A 32 3.91 1.32 13.00
N PHE A 33 4.32 1.98 11.92
CA PHE A 33 5.67 1.85 11.35
C PHE A 33 6.74 2.22 12.39
N LEU A 34 6.58 3.33 13.10
CA LEU A 34 7.54 3.77 14.12
C LEU A 34 7.55 2.85 15.34
N VAL A 35 6.39 2.48 15.87
CA VAL A 35 6.27 1.64 17.08
C VAL A 35 6.82 0.25 16.82
N LEU A 36 6.38 -0.40 15.73
CA LEU A 36 6.82 -1.75 15.39
C LEU A 36 8.25 -1.77 14.85
N GLY A 37 8.67 -0.72 14.15
CA GLY A 37 10.06 -0.55 13.72
C GLY A 37 11.01 -0.44 14.91
N LYS A 38 10.66 0.36 15.94
CA LYS A 38 11.42 0.43 17.21
C LYS A 38 11.43 -0.92 17.92
N TRP A 39 10.29 -1.62 17.95
CA TRP A 39 10.22 -2.96 18.50
C TRP A 39 11.15 -3.93 17.75
N GLN A 40 11.16 -3.90 16.41
CA GLN A 40 12.00 -4.72 15.56
C GLN A 40 13.48 -4.43 15.78
N ILE A 41 13.87 -3.16 15.90
CA ILE A 41 15.24 -2.75 16.24
C ILE A 41 15.69 -3.38 17.57
N ASN A 42 14.84 -3.33 18.60
CA ASN A 42 15.18 -3.80 19.95
C ASN A 42 15.19 -5.33 20.08
N HIS A 43 14.34 -6.05 19.33
CA HIS A 43 14.16 -7.50 19.50
C HIS A 43 14.77 -8.34 18.37
N ARG A 44 15.12 -7.72 17.23
CA ARG A 44 15.64 -8.40 16.03
C ARG A 44 16.97 -7.79 15.61
N THR A 45 17.96 -7.89 16.50
CA THR A 45 19.28 -7.24 16.38
C THR A 45 20.07 -7.62 15.11
N TRP A 46 19.71 -8.74 14.45
CA TRP A 46 20.29 -9.13 13.16
C TRP A 46 20.03 -8.14 12.03
N TYR A 47 19.02 -7.26 12.15
CA TYR A 47 18.84 -6.17 11.18
C TYR A 47 19.94 -5.11 11.28
N ARG A 48 20.52 -4.90 12.47
CA ARG A 48 21.53 -3.85 12.75
C ARG A 48 21.04 -2.44 12.39
N TRP A 49 19.77 -2.15 12.67
CA TRP A 49 19.17 -0.83 12.54
C TRP A 49 19.26 -0.05 13.85
N ASN A 50 19.21 1.27 13.78
CA ASN A 50 19.01 2.15 14.93
C ASN A 50 17.78 3.05 14.70
N VAL A 51 17.35 3.75 15.75
CA VAL A 51 16.12 4.57 15.70
C VAL A 51 16.23 5.73 14.70
N SER A 52 17.39 6.38 14.59
CA SER A 52 17.59 7.45 13.60
C SER A 52 17.41 6.94 12.16
N MET A 53 17.85 5.73 11.86
CA MET A 53 17.63 5.11 10.55
C MET A 53 16.14 4.83 10.28
N LEU A 54 15.36 4.50 11.31
CA LEU A 54 13.92 4.31 11.19
C LEU A 54 13.20 5.63 10.91
N ASP A 55 13.53 6.68 11.65
CA ASP A 55 12.95 8.01 11.49
C ASP A 55 13.29 8.56 10.09
N ASP A 56 14.54 8.40 9.65
CA ASP A 56 14.97 8.73 8.30
C ASP A 56 14.26 7.89 7.24
N ALA A 57 14.11 6.58 7.42
CA ALA A 57 13.41 5.74 6.46
C ALA A 57 11.94 6.18 6.28
N LEU A 58 11.26 6.54 7.39
CA LEU A 58 9.92 7.11 7.33
C LEU A 58 9.91 8.44 6.58
N PHE A 59 10.83 9.35 6.89
CA PHE A 59 10.92 10.66 6.23
C PHE A 59 11.19 10.55 4.72
N PHE A 60 12.21 9.77 4.34
CA PHE A 60 12.53 9.51 2.92
C PHE A 60 11.36 8.82 2.23
N GLY A 61 10.71 7.85 2.88
CA GLY A 61 9.53 7.18 2.36
C GLY A 61 8.37 8.14 2.10
N ALA A 62 8.03 8.99 3.06
CA ALA A 62 6.97 9.99 2.94
C ALA A 62 7.25 10.98 1.79
N LEU A 63 8.48 11.49 1.69
CA LEU A 63 8.90 12.32 0.56
C LEU A 63 8.80 11.58 -0.77
N GLY A 64 9.21 10.31 -0.80
CA GLY A 64 9.09 9.44 -1.97
C GLY A 64 7.64 9.31 -2.44
N VAL A 65 6.70 9.07 -1.53
CA VAL A 65 5.26 9.00 -1.86
C VAL A 65 4.76 10.33 -2.41
N ILE A 66 5.06 11.45 -1.77
CA ILE A 66 4.54 12.76 -2.15
C ILE A 66 5.13 13.21 -3.49
N ILE A 67 6.45 13.20 -3.62
CA ILE A 67 7.14 13.65 -4.83
C ILE A 67 6.84 12.70 -5.99
N GLY A 68 7.00 11.39 -5.76
CA GLY A 68 6.73 10.38 -6.77
C GLY A 68 5.28 10.40 -7.20
N GLY A 69 4.34 10.48 -6.25
CA GLY A 69 2.91 10.50 -6.55
C GLY A 69 2.52 11.72 -7.37
N ARG A 70 3.04 12.89 -7.01
CA ARG A 70 2.76 14.12 -7.76
C ARG A 70 3.36 14.08 -9.17
N LEU A 71 4.65 13.74 -9.29
CA LEU A 71 5.30 13.65 -10.59
C LEU A 71 4.69 12.56 -11.47
N GLY A 72 4.32 11.42 -10.92
CA GLY A 72 3.61 10.38 -11.67
C GLY A 72 2.24 10.84 -12.15
N TYR A 73 1.52 11.65 -11.38
CA TYR A 73 0.25 12.23 -11.84
C TYR A 73 0.47 13.17 -13.02
N VAL A 74 1.42 14.10 -12.86
CA VAL A 74 1.80 15.06 -13.90
C VAL A 74 2.22 14.34 -15.18
N LEU A 75 3.16 13.40 -15.08
CA LEU A 75 3.77 12.77 -16.26
C LEU A 75 2.86 11.75 -16.95
N PHE A 76 2.07 10.99 -16.19
CA PHE A 76 1.30 9.87 -16.76
C PHE A 76 -0.14 10.22 -17.10
N TYR A 77 -0.70 11.29 -16.52
CA TYR A 77 -2.13 11.60 -16.66
C TYR A 77 -2.42 12.99 -17.24
N GLN A 78 -1.61 14.01 -16.91
CA GLN A 78 -1.94 15.41 -17.20
C GLN A 78 -0.75 16.24 -17.73
N LEU A 79 0.13 15.62 -18.53
CA LEU A 79 1.39 16.26 -18.94
C LEU A 79 1.16 17.60 -19.66
N ASP A 80 0.29 17.63 -20.66
CA ASP A 80 0.02 18.83 -21.47
C ASP A 80 -0.47 20.01 -20.63
N TYR A 81 -1.32 19.73 -19.62
CA TYR A 81 -1.81 20.74 -18.70
C TYR A 81 -0.67 21.35 -17.87
N PHE A 82 0.18 20.52 -17.25
CA PHE A 82 1.25 21.01 -16.38
C PHE A 82 2.41 21.64 -17.14
N VAL A 83 2.59 21.34 -18.43
CA VAL A 83 3.50 22.11 -19.29
C VAL A 83 3.01 23.55 -19.45
N ALA A 84 1.70 23.77 -19.57
CA ALA A 84 1.11 25.11 -19.60
C ALA A 84 1.07 25.79 -18.21
N HIS A 85 1.01 25.00 -17.13
CA HIS A 85 0.86 25.45 -15.74
C HIS A 85 1.94 24.90 -14.78
N PRO A 86 3.24 25.22 -14.98
CA PRO A 86 4.33 24.56 -14.27
C PRO A 86 4.36 24.82 -12.75
N SER A 87 3.88 25.98 -12.28
CA SER A 87 3.81 26.29 -10.84
C SER A 87 2.84 25.36 -10.10
N GLU A 88 1.82 24.86 -10.80
CA GLU A 88 0.81 23.98 -10.21
C GLU A 88 1.35 22.58 -9.92
N ILE A 89 2.50 22.20 -10.48
CA ILE A 89 3.16 20.93 -10.14
C ILE A 89 3.40 20.83 -8.63
N LEU A 90 3.71 21.94 -7.95
CA LEU A 90 3.96 21.97 -6.50
C LEU A 90 2.67 22.01 -5.66
N ALA A 91 1.53 22.29 -6.27
CA ALA A 91 0.24 22.45 -5.60
C ALA A 91 -0.41 21.11 -5.22
N VAL A 92 0.29 20.30 -4.41
CA VAL A 92 -0.17 18.96 -3.98
C VAL A 92 -1.47 18.99 -3.17
N TRP A 93 -1.83 20.14 -2.58
CA TRP A 93 -3.08 20.35 -1.85
C TRP A 93 -4.32 20.41 -2.76
N GLN A 94 -4.14 20.60 -4.07
CA GLN A 94 -5.25 20.54 -5.04
C GLN A 94 -5.61 19.10 -5.43
N GLY A 95 -5.02 18.10 -4.78
CA GLY A 95 -5.15 16.70 -5.17
C GLY A 95 -4.29 16.38 -6.40
N GLY A 96 -4.58 15.26 -7.08
CA GLY A 96 -3.81 14.79 -8.23
C GLY A 96 -2.52 14.08 -7.82
N MET A 97 -2.68 12.83 -7.39
CA MET A 97 -1.60 11.95 -6.94
C MET A 97 -1.70 10.60 -7.65
N SER A 98 -0.59 10.11 -8.19
CA SER A 98 -0.51 8.80 -8.84
C SER A 98 -0.03 7.74 -7.85
N PHE A 99 -0.76 6.65 -7.72
CA PHE A 99 -0.32 5.50 -6.94
C PHE A 99 1.02 4.93 -7.48
N HIS A 100 1.11 4.69 -8.78
CA HIS A 100 2.32 4.17 -9.43
C HIS A 100 3.51 5.10 -9.25
N GLY A 101 3.27 6.41 -9.39
CA GLY A 101 4.28 7.43 -9.12
C GLY A 101 4.78 7.36 -7.67
N GLY A 102 3.86 7.29 -6.70
CA GLY A 102 4.21 7.19 -5.28
C GLY A 102 5.01 5.93 -4.96
N PHE A 103 4.60 4.78 -5.52
CA PHE A 103 5.32 3.52 -5.38
C PHE A 103 6.75 3.61 -5.91
N LEU A 104 6.95 4.07 -7.15
CA LEU A 104 8.27 4.27 -7.73
C LEU A 104 9.11 5.28 -6.93
N GLY A 105 8.47 6.35 -6.46
CA GLY A 105 9.09 7.35 -5.60
C GLY A 105 9.61 6.77 -4.28
N VAL A 106 8.86 5.87 -3.64
CA VAL A 106 9.34 5.16 -2.44
C VAL A 106 10.51 4.24 -2.75
N LEU A 107 10.48 3.47 -3.85
CA LEU A 107 11.60 2.60 -4.23
C LEU A 107 12.87 3.42 -4.46
N ALA A 108 12.76 4.55 -5.15
CA ALA A 108 13.85 5.50 -5.37
C ALA A 108 14.34 6.12 -4.05
N ALA A 109 13.42 6.54 -3.17
CA ALA A 109 13.76 7.09 -1.87
C ALA A 109 14.50 6.08 -0.98
N MET A 110 14.08 4.81 -0.97
CA MET A 110 14.77 3.73 -0.25
C MET A 110 16.14 3.43 -0.85
N TRP A 111 16.30 3.61 -2.17
CA TRP A 111 17.61 3.51 -2.82
C TRP A 111 18.55 4.64 -2.38
N VAL A 112 18.08 5.90 -2.33
CA VAL A 112 18.86 7.04 -1.82
C VAL A 112 19.19 6.85 -0.34
N PHE A 113 18.23 6.42 0.48
CA PHE A 113 18.45 6.07 1.89
C PHE A 113 19.55 5.00 2.05
N GLY A 114 19.53 3.97 1.20
CA GLY A 114 20.58 2.95 1.17
C GLY A 114 21.97 3.50 0.85
N ARG A 115 22.07 4.53 0.01
CA ARG A 115 23.35 5.23 -0.23
C ARG A 115 23.81 5.99 1.01
N LYS A 116 22.92 6.72 1.69
CA LYS A 116 23.22 7.49 2.91
C LYS A 116 23.82 6.59 4.00
N TYR A 117 23.20 5.44 4.24
CA TYR A 117 23.61 4.52 5.31
C TYR A 117 24.52 3.36 4.85
N ARG A 118 24.95 3.36 3.58
CA ARG A 118 25.76 2.29 2.96
C ARG A 118 25.16 0.89 3.17
N LEU A 119 23.83 0.81 3.14
CA LEU A 119 23.08 -0.44 3.28
C LEU A 119 22.73 -1.02 1.91
N ASN A 120 22.73 -2.34 1.83
CA ASN A 120 22.18 -3.03 0.69
C ASN A 120 20.66 -2.77 0.63
N TRP A 121 20.17 -2.34 -0.54
CA TRP A 121 18.78 -1.96 -0.74
C TRP A 121 17.79 -3.08 -0.38
N LEU A 122 18.08 -4.34 -0.71
CA LEU A 122 17.21 -5.46 -0.34
C LEU A 122 17.16 -5.72 1.17
N LYS A 123 18.23 -5.38 1.91
CA LYS A 123 18.20 -5.44 3.39
C LYS A 123 17.28 -4.37 3.97
N ILE A 124 17.19 -3.22 3.31
CA ILE A 124 16.28 -2.15 3.70
C ILE A 124 14.84 -2.59 3.46
N MET A 125 14.57 -3.10 2.26
CA MET A 125 13.24 -3.61 1.91
C MET A 125 12.81 -4.76 2.82
N ASP A 126 13.72 -5.67 3.20
CA ASP A 126 13.43 -6.77 4.14
C ASP A 126 13.10 -6.29 5.56
N PHE A 127 13.63 -5.13 5.98
CA PHE A 127 13.29 -4.51 7.26
C PHE A 127 11.91 -3.84 7.19
N VAL A 128 11.67 -3.08 6.12
CA VAL A 128 10.44 -2.28 5.93
C VAL A 128 9.22 -3.13 5.60
N ALA A 129 9.37 -4.19 4.79
CA ALA A 129 8.25 -4.96 4.24
C ALA A 129 7.25 -5.50 5.29
N PRO A 130 7.65 -6.03 6.46
CA PRO A 130 6.70 -6.44 7.50
C PRO A 130 5.91 -5.30 8.15
N LEU A 131 6.35 -4.04 8.00
CA LEU A 131 5.72 -2.86 8.60
C LEU A 131 4.65 -2.24 7.67
N VAL A 132 4.78 -2.46 6.36
CA VAL A 132 3.90 -1.89 5.32
C VAL A 132 2.43 -2.34 5.43
N PRO A 133 2.10 -3.62 5.69
CA PRO A 133 0.72 -4.11 5.63
C PRO A 133 -0.25 -3.39 6.56
N ILE A 134 0.20 -2.87 7.71
CA ILE A 134 -0.69 -2.11 8.60
C ILE A 134 -1.13 -0.80 7.94
N GLY A 135 -0.23 -0.13 7.22
CA GLY A 135 -0.58 1.06 6.44
C GLY A 135 -1.55 0.73 5.30
N LEU A 136 -1.35 -0.41 4.61
CA LEU A 136 -2.28 -0.88 3.58
C LEU A 136 -3.67 -1.13 4.17
N GLY A 137 -3.75 -1.93 5.24
CA GLY A 137 -5.00 -2.23 5.93
C GLY A 137 -5.71 -0.97 6.45
N ALA A 138 -4.98 -0.05 7.08
CA ALA A 138 -5.54 1.22 7.53
C ALA A 138 -6.11 2.03 6.35
N GLY A 139 -5.40 2.08 5.22
CA GLY A 139 -5.90 2.69 4.00
C GLY A 139 -7.20 2.05 3.51
N ARG A 140 -7.29 0.71 3.50
CA ARG A 140 -8.52 -0.01 3.12
C ARG A 140 -9.68 0.26 4.07
N MET A 141 -9.41 0.43 5.36
CA MET A 141 -10.43 0.87 6.32
C MET A 141 -10.87 2.31 6.06
N GLY A 142 -9.96 3.19 5.63
CA GLY A 142 -10.30 4.52 5.14
C GLY A 142 -11.26 4.47 3.94
N ASN A 143 -10.97 3.61 2.95
CA ASN A 143 -11.87 3.38 1.81
C ASN A 143 -13.25 2.91 2.27
N PHE A 144 -13.29 1.96 3.20
CA PHE A 144 -14.55 1.45 3.73
C PHE A 144 -15.35 2.54 4.44
N ILE A 145 -14.72 3.30 5.34
CA ILE A 145 -15.38 4.39 6.09
C ILE A 145 -15.98 5.43 5.13
N ASN A 146 -15.23 5.80 4.10
CA ASN A 146 -15.67 6.75 3.07
C ASN A 146 -16.69 6.16 2.08
N ALA A 147 -17.06 4.89 2.21
CA ALA A 147 -17.89 4.18 1.25
C ALA A 147 -17.38 4.30 -0.18
N GLU A 148 -16.07 4.14 -0.43
CA GLU A 148 -15.43 4.21 -1.75
C GLU A 148 -14.67 2.92 -2.10
N LEU A 149 -14.40 2.69 -3.39
CA LEU A 149 -13.75 1.45 -3.90
C LEU A 149 -14.49 0.16 -3.49
N TRP A 150 -15.83 0.20 -3.52
CA TRP A 150 -16.67 -0.97 -3.33
C TRP A 150 -16.47 -2.01 -4.44
N GLY A 151 -16.98 -3.20 -4.20
CA GLY A 151 -16.90 -4.31 -5.14
C GLY A 151 -18.02 -4.37 -6.16
N ARG A 152 -17.92 -5.39 -7.03
CA ARG A 152 -18.93 -5.78 -8.00
C ARG A 152 -20.25 -6.12 -7.34
N VAL A 153 -21.32 -5.92 -8.10
CA VAL A 153 -22.67 -6.38 -7.73
C VAL A 153 -22.65 -7.90 -7.49
N THR A 154 -23.34 -8.34 -6.45
CA THR A 154 -23.32 -9.72 -5.99
C THR A 154 -24.63 -10.17 -5.38
N ASN A 155 -24.97 -11.44 -5.60
CA ASN A 155 -26.09 -12.12 -4.93
C ASN A 155 -25.64 -12.94 -3.71
N SER A 156 -24.37 -12.77 -3.29
CA SER A 156 -23.81 -13.47 -2.13
C SER A 156 -24.48 -13.04 -0.82
N SER A 157 -24.56 -13.98 0.14
CA SER A 157 -25.03 -13.69 1.51
C SER A 157 -24.14 -12.70 2.27
N PHE A 158 -22.91 -12.48 1.78
CA PHE A 158 -21.97 -11.48 2.30
C PHE A 158 -22.04 -10.13 1.57
N GLY A 159 -23.00 -9.95 0.65
CA GLY A 159 -23.23 -8.68 -0.03
C GLY A 159 -23.62 -7.57 0.96
N MET A 160 -23.11 -6.37 0.71
CA MET A 160 -23.38 -5.16 1.47
C MET A 160 -24.02 -4.11 0.56
N ALA A 161 -25.11 -3.49 1.02
CA ALA A 161 -25.67 -2.32 0.39
C ALA A 161 -24.86 -1.09 0.76
N PHE A 162 -24.54 -0.25 -0.23
CA PHE A 162 -23.90 1.05 -0.03
C PHE A 162 -24.91 2.15 -0.42
N PRO A 163 -25.77 2.62 0.52
CA PRO A 163 -26.86 3.56 0.25
C PRO A 163 -26.50 4.82 -0.56
N ASN A 164 -25.29 5.34 -0.43
CA ASN A 164 -24.82 6.52 -1.16
C ASN A 164 -24.33 6.23 -2.59
N VAL A 165 -24.39 4.97 -3.03
CA VAL A 165 -23.86 4.50 -4.31
C VAL A 165 -24.99 4.08 -5.23
N ASP A 166 -25.69 2.99 -4.87
CA ASP A 166 -26.81 2.43 -5.61
C ASP A 166 -27.65 1.48 -4.73
N ASP A 167 -28.74 0.97 -5.29
CA ASP A 167 -29.64 0.02 -4.63
C ASP A 167 -29.13 -1.44 -4.70
N ALA A 168 -27.94 -1.68 -5.26
CA ALA A 168 -27.42 -3.03 -5.47
C ALA A 168 -26.65 -3.54 -4.25
N LEU A 169 -26.69 -4.86 -4.05
CA LEU A 169 -25.77 -5.52 -3.12
C LEU A 169 -24.41 -5.66 -3.79
N ARG A 170 -23.37 -5.20 -3.11
CA ARG A 170 -21.99 -5.22 -3.62
C ARG A 170 -21.09 -5.97 -2.68
N HIS A 171 -20.03 -6.56 -3.21
CA HIS A 171 -18.97 -7.08 -2.35
C HIS A 171 -18.33 -5.91 -1.56
N PRO A 172 -18.20 -5.99 -0.22
CA PRO A 172 -17.39 -5.03 0.53
C PRO A 172 -15.88 -5.33 0.34
N SER A 173 -15.39 -5.20 -0.90
CA SER A 173 -14.02 -5.57 -1.28
C SER A 173 -12.96 -4.87 -0.45
N GLN A 174 -13.23 -3.67 0.06
CA GLN A 174 -12.35 -2.96 0.99
C GLN A 174 -12.06 -3.79 2.25
N LEU A 175 -13.06 -4.51 2.78
CA LEU A 175 -12.89 -5.39 3.93
C LEU A 175 -12.11 -6.66 3.58
N TYR A 176 -12.22 -7.15 2.34
CA TYR A 176 -11.42 -8.28 1.86
C TYR A 176 -9.95 -7.88 1.70
N GLU A 177 -9.68 -6.69 1.13
CA GLU A 177 -8.33 -6.12 1.05
C GLU A 177 -7.77 -5.86 2.46
N PHE A 178 -8.57 -5.31 3.38
CA PHE A 178 -8.15 -5.14 4.78
C PHE A 178 -7.75 -6.48 5.42
N ALA A 179 -8.56 -7.51 5.26
CA ALA A 179 -8.30 -8.82 5.84
C ALA A 179 -7.06 -9.49 5.22
N LEU A 180 -6.89 -9.42 3.90
CA LEU A 180 -5.80 -10.12 3.21
C LEU A 180 -4.53 -9.28 3.12
N GLU A 181 -4.60 -8.10 2.52
CA GLU A 181 -3.43 -7.23 2.28
C GLU A 181 -2.99 -6.48 3.55
N GLY A 182 -3.91 -6.29 4.51
CA GLY A 182 -3.61 -5.76 5.82
C GLY A 182 -3.23 -6.84 6.83
N VAL A 183 -4.24 -7.52 7.37
CA VAL A 183 -4.09 -8.43 8.52
C VAL A 183 -3.30 -9.68 8.18
N ALA A 184 -3.73 -10.45 7.17
CA ALA A 184 -3.07 -11.72 6.84
C ALA A 184 -1.62 -11.50 6.36
N LEU A 185 -1.41 -10.52 5.48
CA LEU A 185 -0.07 -10.17 5.00
C LEU A 185 0.85 -9.70 6.14
N PHE A 186 0.34 -8.88 7.07
CA PHE A 186 1.08 -8.50 8.28
C PHE A 186 1.51 -9.73 9.06
N LEU A 187 0.58 -10.62 9.40
CA LEU A 187 0.87 -11.81 10.20
C LEU A 187 1.89 -12.72 9.50
N ILE A 188 1.72 -12.97 8.21
CA ILE A 188 2.63 -13.80 7.41
C ILE A 188 4.05 -13.21 7.46
N LEU A 189 4.21 -11.93 7.13
CA LEU A 189 5.53 -11.30 7.08
C LEU A 189 6.15 -11.13 8.46
N TRP A 190 5.35 -10.73 9.45
CA TRP A 190 5.81 -10.52 10.81
C TRP A 190 6.31 -11.83 11.45
N ILE A 191 5.58 -12.92 11.25
CA ILE A 191 5.96 -14.27 11.71
C ILE A 191 7.16 -14.77 10.90
N TYR A 192 7.15 -14.63 9.57
CA TYR A 192 8.27 -15.08 8.73
C TYR A 192 9.58 -14.38 9.10
N ALA A 193 9.52 -13.07 9.38
CA ALA A 193 10.63 -12.23 9.79
C ALA A 193 11.06 -12.40 11.27
N SER A 194 10.41 -13.29 12.04
CA SER A 194 10.75 -13.52 13.45
C SER A 194 12.09 -14.23 13.68
N LYS A 195 12.75 -14.70 12.62
CA LYS A 195 14.06 -15.35 12.64
C LYS A 195 14.97 -14.74 11.57
N PRO A 196 16.30 -14.84 11.68
CA PRO A 196 17.20 -14.40 10.63
C PRO A 196 16.92 -15.07 9.28
N ARG A 197 16.72 -14.25 8.24
CA ARG A 197 16.44 -14.68 6.86
C ARG A 197 17.53 -14.25 5.90
N ALA A 198 17.61 -14.93 4.76
CA ALA A 198 18.49 -14.52 3.69
C ALA A 198 18.00 -13.19 3.11
N THR A 199 18.91 -12.27 2.81
CA THR A 199 18.56 -10.96 2.24
C THR A 199 17.74 -11.10 0.97
N GLY A 200 16.64 -10.35 0.88
CA GLY A 200 15.67 -10.33 -0.21
C GLY A 200 14.50 -11.31 -0.03
N THR A 201 14.57 -12.26 0.91
CA THR A 201 13.51 -13.28 1.04
C THR A 201 12.23 -12.75 1.70
N ILE A 202 12.33 -11.77 2.61
CA ILE A 202 11.14 -11.16 3.22
C ILE A 202 10.44 -10.29 2.18
N SER A 203 11.21 -9.52 1.41
CA SER A 203 10.71 -8.74 0.27
C SER A 203 10.06 -9.62 -0.80
N ALA A 204 10.66 -10.78 -1.10
CA ALA A 204 10.09 -11.76 -2.01
C ALA A 204 8.74 -12.29 -1.52
N MET A 205 8.64 -12.61 -0.22
CA MET A 205 7.37 -13.03 0.39
C MET A 205 6.31 -11.94 0.31
N PHE A 206 6.68 -10.66 0.54
CA PHE A 206 5.75 -9.55 0.36
C PHE A 206 5.19 -9.52 -1.06
N LEU A 207 6.04 -9.61 -2.09
CA LEU A 207 5.62 -9.58 -3.49
C LEU A 207 4.69 -10.75 -3.85
N ILE A 208 5.03 -11.97 -3.39
CA ILE A 208 4.21 -13.17 -3.63
C ILE A 208 2.85 -13.01 -2.98
N PHE A 209 2.80 -12.75 -1.67
CA PHE A 209 1.53 -12.75 -0.93
C PHE A 209 0.67 -11.54 -1.28
N TYR A 210 1.25 -10.34 -1.36
CA TYR A 210 0.49 -9.16 -1.78
C TYR A 210 -0.07 -9.34 -3.19
N GLY A 211 0.76 -9.77 -4.15
CA GLY A 211 0.30 -10.03 -5.53
C GLY A 211 -0.79 -11.09 -5.58
N SER A 212 -0.64 -12.21 -4.86
CA SER A 212 -1.69 -13.23 -4.81
C SER A 212 -2.98 -12.73 -4.18
N PHE A 213 -2.92 -12.02 -3.05
CA PHE A 213 -4.11 -11.46 -2.40
C PHE A 213 -4.80 -10.43 -3.27
N ARG A 214 -4.05 -9.49 -3.85
CA ARG A 214 -4.57 -8.47 -4.75
C ARG A 214 -5.26 -9.10 -5.97
N PHE A 215 -4.63 -10.11 -6.58
CA PHE A 215 -5.21 -10.84 -7.71
C PHE A 215 -6.54 -11.52 -7.35
N LEU A 216 -6.63 -12.12 -6.16
CA LEU A 216 -7.84 -12.79 -5.68
C LEU A 216 -8.96 -11.79 -5.38
N VAL A 217 -8.67 -10.69 -4.67
CA VAL A 217 -9.70 -9.70 -4.31
C VAL A 217 -10.24 -8.97 -5.53
N GLU A 218 -9.43 -8.81 -6.57
CA GLU A 218 -9.87 -8.24 -7.85
C GLU A 218 -10.97 -9.03 -8.58
N PHE A 219 -11.25 -10.29 -8.21
CA PHE A 219 -12.46 -10.98 -8.68
C PHE A 219 -13.75 -10.43 -8.06
N THR A 220 -13.64 -9.73 -6.93
CA THR A 220 -14.76 -9.11 -6.25
C THR A 220 -14.83 -7.60 -6.44
N ARG A 221 -13.73 -6.96 -6.86
CA ARG A 221 -13.62 -5.50 -6.94
C ARG A 221 -14.22 -4.95 -8.23
N GLU A 222 -14.95 -3.84 -8.13
CA GLU A 222 -15.42 -3.12 -9.33
C GLU A 222 -14.20 -2.53 -10.06
N PRO A 223 -14.00 -2.83 -11.36
CA PRO A 223 -12.91 -2.22 -12.11
C PRO A 223 -13.15 -0.72 -12.27
N ASP A 224 -12.06 0.07 -12.36
CA ASP A 224 -12.18 1.51 -12.54
C ASP A 224 -12.92 1.84 -13.85
N ASP A 225 -13.90 2.75 -13.80
CA ASP A 225 -14.81 3.06 -14.91
C ASP A 225 -14.10 3.43 -16.22
N TYR A 226 -12.92 4.04 -16.13
CA TYR A 226 -12.14 4.49 -17.28
C TYR A 226 -11.25 3.39 -17.91
N LEU A 227 -11.02 2.27 -17.21
CA LEU A 227 -10.22 1.15 -17.70
C LEU A 227 -11.07 -0.08 -18.02
N GLY A 228 -12.10 -0.35 -17.22
CA GLY A 228 -12.87 -1.59 -17.30
C GLY A 228 -12.00 -2.84 -17.14
N LEU A 229 -12.42 -3.94 -17.77
CA LEU A 229 -11.62 -5.15 -17.88
C LEU A 229 -10.72 -5.08 -19.13
N LEU A 230 -9.46 -5.49 -18.96
CA LEU A 230 -8.45 -5.52 -20.02
C LEU A 230 -8.47 -6.88 -20.75
N SER A 231 -7.40 -7.15 -21.50
CA SER A 231 -7.22 -8.43 -22.20
C SER A 231 -7.35 -9.62 -21.24
N MET A 232 -7.94 -10.72 -21.76
CA MET A 232 -8.31 -11.92 -21.00
C MET A 232 -9.37 -11.71 -19.91
N GLY A 233 -10.08 -10.57 -19.91
CA GLY A 233 -11.13 -10.29 -18.91
C GLY A 233 -10.58 -9.99 -17.52
N LEU A 234 -9.30 -9.61 -17.43
CA LEU A 234 -8.62 -9.30 -16.16
C LEU A 234 -8.59 -7.80 -15.90
N SER A 235 -8.68 -7.40 -14.63
CA SER A 235 -8.51 -5.99 -14.24
C SER A 235 -7.04 -5.56 -14.27
N MET A 236 -6.80 -4.25 -14.25
CA MET A 236 -5.43 -3.71 -14.14
C MET A 236 -4.73 -4.19 -12.86
N GLY A 237 -5.47 -4.33 -11.75
CA GLY A 237 -4.94 -4.87 -10.50
C GLY A 237 -4.43 -6.30 -10.65
N GLN A 238 -5.15 -7.15 -11.40
CA GLN A 238 -4.72 -8.52 -11.68
C GLN A 238 -3.47 -8.55 -12.57
N TRP A 239 -3.44 -7.72 -13.61
CA TRP A 239 -2.29 -7.62 -14.51
C TRP A 239 -1.02 -7.18 -13.81
N LEU A 240 -1.11 -6.22 -12.88
CA LEU A 240 0.03 -5.78 -12.09
C LEU A 240 0.46 -6.79 -11.02
N SER A 241 -0.48 -7.60 -10.54
CA SER A 241 -0.22 -8.63 -9.53
C SER A 241 0.61 -9.79 -10.07
N LEU A 242 0.41 -10.18 -11.33
CA LEU A 242 1.12 -11.32 -11.94
C LEU A 242 2.65 -11.11 -11.97
N PRO A 243 3.21 -9.99 -12.48
CA PRO A 243 4.64 -9.71 -12.41
C PRO A 243 5.17 -9.69 -10.98
N MET A 244 4.40 -9.17 -10.00
CA MET A 244 4.84 -9.17 -8.60
C MET A 244 5.05 -10.60 -8.10
N VAL A 245 4.09 -11.50 -8.34
CA VAL A 245 4.22 -12.91 -7.93
C VAL A 245 5.40 -13.58 -8.62
N ILE A 246 5.57 -13.39 -9.93
CA ILE A 246 6.69 -13.96 -10.71
C ILE A 246 8.05 -13.46 -10.18
N VAL A 247 8.21 -12.14 -10.03
CA VAL A 247 9.44 -11.54 -9.51
C VAL A 247 9.71 -12.03 -8.08
N GLY A 248 8.68 -12.11 -7.24
CA GLY A 248 8.79 -12.64 -5.89
C GLY A 248 9.28 -14.09 -5.85
N LEU A 249 8.73 -14.98 -6.70
CA LEU A 249 9.17 -16.38 -6.80
C LEU A 249 10.64 -16.48 -7.27
N ILE A 250 11.02 -15.70 -8.28
CA ILE A 250 12.40 -15.63 -8.76
C ILE A 250 13.35 -15.12 -7.65
N MET A 251 12.97 -14.04 -6.96
CA MET A 251 13.76 -13.50 -5.85
C MET A 251 13.92 -14.53 -4.73
N LEU A 252 12.85 -15.23 -4.35
CA LEU A 252 12.89 -16.22 -3.28
C LEU A 252 13.88 -17.35 -3.59
N THR A 253 13.80 -17.90 -4.81
CA THR A 253 14.68 -19.01 -5.24
C THR A 253 16.15 -18.59 -5.33
N ILE A 254 16.45 -17.39 -5.84
CA ILE A 254 17.82 -16.88 -5.96
C ILE A 254 18.41 -16.57 -4.58
N CYS A 255 17.66 -15.89 -3.71
CA CYS A 255 18.14 -15.46 -2.40
C CYS A 255 18.33 -16.64 -1.43
N GLN A 256 17.49 -17.66 -1.49
CA GLN A 256 17.66 -18.87 -0.66
C GLN A 256 18.93 -19.66 -1.05
N LYS A 257 19.22 -19.78 -2.35
CA LYS A 257 20.45 -20.45 -2.83
C LYS A 257 21.73 -19.77 -2.34
N LYS A 258 21.71 -18.44 -2.18
CA LYS A 258 22.85 -17.67 -1.65
C LYS A 258 23.10 -17.88 -0.15
N LYS A 259 22.14 -18.43 0.61
CA LYS A 259 22.33 -18.75 2.04
C LYS A 259 23.01 -20.11 2.26
N LEU A 260 22.88 -21.01 1.30
CA LEU A 260 23.44 -22.36 1.34
C LEU A 260 24.89 -22.44 0.80
N ARG A 261 25.43 -21.30 0.34
CA ARG A 261 26.83 -21.11 -0.05
C ARG A 261 27.50 -20.21 0.97
#